data_AF-A0A2E2THZ6-F1
#
_entry.id   AF-A0A2E2THZ6-F1
#
_cell.length_a   1.000
_cell.length_b   1.000
_cell.length_c   1.000
_cell.angle_alpha   90.00
_cell.angle_beta   90.00
_cell.angle_gamma   90.00
#
_symmetry.space_group_name_H-M   'P 1'
#
loop_
_entity.id
_entity.type
_entity.pdbx_description
1 polymer ?
#
loop_
_entity_poly.entity_id
_entity_poly.type
_entity_poly.pdbx_seq_one_letter_code
_entity_poly.pdbx_strand_id
1 'polypeptide(L)'
;MGAVYNANTLPVYDGKTHTFYNSIRSKTLGETTNDNFNEVSFIDTKFQEKLLQHAAKSYLLSVTGDARITTGNNFNNHIVGYQTITINKAYKHAAKTDISLQAGASKISMTPDQITLIAAKINVT
;
A
#
# COMPACT_ATOMS: atom_id res chain seq x y z
N MET A 1 -8.80 34.81 9.25
CA MET A 1 -9.89 33.84 9.55
C MET A 1 -9.26 32.49 9.82
N GLY A 2 -9.78 31.71 10.77
CA GLY A 2 -9.22 30.41 11.14
C GLY A 2 -10.29 29.49 11.74
N ALA A 3 -10.01 28.19 11.79
CA ALA A 3 -10.87 27.20 12.42
C ALA A 3 -10.24 26.74 13.74
N VAL A 4 -11.05 26.61 14.79
CA VAL A 4 -10.61 26.13 16.11
C VAL A 4 -11.51 24.99 16.56
N TYR A 5 -10.90 23.99 17.21
CA TYR A 5 -11.64 22.96 17.92
C TYR A 5 -12.36 23.56 19.13
N ASN A 6 -13.48 22.95 19.51
CA ASN A 6 -14.29 23.33 20.66
C ASN A 6 -15.03 22.11 21.23
N ALA A 7 -15.91 22.30 22.21
CA ALA A 7 -16.64 21.21 22.86
C ALA A 7 -17.53 20.39 21.91
N ASN A 8 -17.98 20.96 20.79
CA ASN A 8 -18.82 20.30 19.79
C ASN A 8 -18.02 19.79 18.58
N THR A 9 -16.88 20.42 18.30
CA THR A 9 -15.96 20.04 17.21
C THR A 9 -14.63 19.63 17.83
N LEU A 10 -14.52 18.35 18.17
CA LEU A 10 -13.32 17.79 18.78
C LEU A 10 -12.21 17.57 17.74
N PRO A 11 -10.95 17.52 18.17
CA PRO A 11 -9.86 17.01 17.33
C PRO A 11 -10.13 15.59 16.84
N VAL A 12 -9.58 15.24 15.67
CA VAL A 12 -9.69 13.89 15.08
C VAL A 12 -9.18 12.79 16.02
N TYR A 13 -8.10 13.08 16.73
CA TYR A 13 -7.48 12.18 17.69
C TYR A 13 -7.52 12.77 19.10
N ASP A 14 -7.75 11.93 20.10
CA ASP A 14 -7.62 12.33 21.51
C ASP A 14 -6.17 12.69 21.81
N GLY A 15 -5.92 13.96 22.14
CA GLY A 15 -4.60 14.50 22.43
C GLY A 15 -3.92 13.90 23.66
N LYS A 16 -4.65 13.19 24.54
CA LYS A 16 -4.06 12.49 25.70
C LYS A 16 -3.48 11.13 25.32
N THR A 17 -4.09 10.43 24.37
CA THR A 17 -3.65 9.08 23.96
C THR A 17 -2.90 9.06 22.64
N HIS A 18 -3.01 10.13 21.84
CA HIS A 18 -2.40 10.27 20.51
C HIS A 18 -1.55 11.55 20.42
N THR A 19 -0.67 11.75 21.42
CA THR A 19 0.15 12.96 21.57
C THR A 19 1.10 13.24 20.41
N PHE A 20 1.40 12.23 19.59
CA PHE A 20 2.34 12.32 18.46
C PHE A 20 1.66 12.11 17.10
N TYR A 21 0.34 12.31 17.02
CA TYR A 21 -0.42 12.17 15.78
C TYR A 21 -0.69 13.55 15.19
N ASN A 22 -0.19 13.77 13.98
CA ASN A 22 -0.43 14.98 13.19
C ASN A 22 -1.16 14.57 11.92
N SER A 23 -2.38 15.03 11.69
CA SER A 23 -3.20 14.47 10.61
C SER A 23 -4.16 15.48 10.01
N ILE A 24 -4.47 15.25 8.73
CA ILE A 24 -5.56 15.91 8.02
C ILE A 24 -6.52 14.78 7.63
N ARG A 25 -7.72 14.79 8.22
CA ARG A 25 -8.79 13.81 7.95
C ARG A 25 -10.05 14.52 7.47
N SER A 26 -10.64 14.01 6.40
CA SER A 26 -11.94 14.48 5.90
C SER A 26 -13.10 13.71 6.53
N LYS A 27 -14.33 14.14 6.29
CA LYS A 27 -15.53 13.31 6.49
C LYS A 27 -16.31 13.25 5.19
N THR A 28 -16.70 12.06 4.76
CA THR A 28 -17.56 11.91 3.59
C THR A 28 -18.92 12.58 3.87
N LEU A 29 -19.37 13.42 2.94
CA LEU A 29 -20.63 14.16 3.09
C LEU A 29 -21.83 13.20 3.03
N GLY A 30 -22.80 13.40 3.92
CA GLY A 30 -24.03 12.59 3.97
C GLY A 30 -23.89 11.28 4.74
N GLU A 31 -22.69 10.95 5.21
CA GLU A 31 -22.45 9.76 6.04
C GLU A 31 -22.80 10.05 7.50
N THR A 32 -23.59 9.16 8.10
CA THR A 32 -23.98 9.22 9.50
C THR A 32 -22.91 8.65 10.42
N THR A 33 -22.04 7.76 9.91
CA THR A 33 -20.92 7.18 10.66
C THR A 33 -19.64 7.99 10.44
N ASN A 34 -18.63 7.74 11.28
CA ASN A 34 -17.31 8.37 11.17
C ASN A 34 -16.29 7.47 10.45
N ASP A 35 -16.73 6.36 9.85
CA ASP A 35 -15.85 5.34 9.28
C ASP A 35 -15.47 5.64 7.83
N ASN A 36 -16.16 6.58 7.18
CA ASN A 36 -15.96 6.93 5.79
C ASN A 36 -15.20 8.27 5.67
N PHE A 37 -13.88 8.19 5.50
CA PHE A 37 -12.98 9.34 5.46
C PHE A 37 -11.79 9.12 4.52
N ASN A 38 -11.12 10.22 4.15
CA ASN A 38 -9.77 10.17 3.60
C ASN A 38 -8.82 10.77 4.65
N GLU A 39 -7.59 10.29 4.71
CA GLU A 39 -6.63 10.76 5.70
C GLU A 39 -5.18 10.69 5.21
N VAL A 40 -4.41 11.70 5.61
CA VAL A 40 -2.95 11.66 5.65
C VAL A 40 -2.51 11.95 7.08
N SER A 41 -1.72 11.05 7.67
CA SER A 41 -1.23 11.16 9.05
C SER A 41 0.27 10.95 9.15
N PHE A 42 0.93 11.83 9.87
CA PHE A 42 2.29 11.68 10.39
C PHE A 42 2.18 11.26 11.86
N ILE A 43 2.76 10.10 12.18
CA ILE A 43 2.69 9.54 13.52
C ILE A 43 4.14 9.38 13.99
N ASP A 44 4.54 10.24 14.93
CA ASP A 44 5.94 10.44 15.33
C ASP A 44 6.24 9.79 16.69
N THR A 45 5.66 8.62 16.93
CA THR A 45 5.98 7.82 18.12
C THR A 45 7.33 7.16 17.92
N LYS A 46 8.29 7.43 18.79
CA LYS A 46 9.67 6.94 18.68
C LYS A 46 9.73 5.42 18.44
N PHE A 47 10.43 5.01 17.39
CA PHE A 47 10.57 3.60 16.93
C PHE A 47 9.29 2.94 16.40
N GLN A 48 8.21 3.71 16.24
CA GLN A 48 6.93 3.27 15.69
C GLN A 48 6.40 4.30 14.68
N GLU A 49 7.31 5.06 14.07
CA GLU A 49 6.99 6.15 13.17
C GLU A 49 6.29 5.59 11.92
N LYS A 50 5.23 6.28 11.47
CA LYS A 50 4.51 5.88 10.26
C LYS A 50 3.90 7.08 9.55
N LEU A 51 3.90 6.99 8.23
CA LEU A 51 3.05 7.78 7.36
C LEU A 51 1.83 6.92 6.98
N LEU A 52 0.63 7.37 7.32
CA LEU A 52 -0.62 6.74 6.89
C LEU A 52 -1.20 7.53 5.73
N GLN A 53 -1.59 6.82 4.67
CA GLN A 53 -2.43 7.35 3.60
C GLN A 53 -3.64 6.43 3.47
N HIS A 54 -4.82 6.97 3.75
CA HIS A 54 -6.08 6.24 3.67
C HIS A 54 -7.02 6.93 2.68
N ALA A 55 -7.58 6.16 1.76
CA ALA A 55 -8.61 6.59 0.85
C ALA A 55 -9.87 5.75 1.07
N ALA A 56 -11.01 6.39 1.32
CA ALA A 56 -12.26 5.70 1.63
C ALA A 56 -12.78 4.82 0.48
N LYS A 57 -12.51 5.21 -0.76
CA LYS A 57 -13.06 4.52 -1.95
C LYS A 57 -12.02 4.22 -3.02
N SER A 58 -11.29 5.23 -3.46
CA SER A 58 -10.34 5.08 -4.56
C SER A 58 -9.11 5.95 -4.33
N TYR A 59 -7.94 5.39 -4.56
CA TYR A 59 -6.66 6.08 -4.53
C TYR A 59 -6.09 6.11 -5.94
N LEU A 60 -5.86 7.32 -6.48
CA LEU A 60 -5.25 7.52 -7.78
C LEU A 60 -3.94 8.28 -7.60
N LEU A 61 -2.84 7.65 -8.02
CA LEU A 61 -1.54 8.30 -8.15
C LEU A 61 -1.23 8.48 -9.63
N SER A 62 -1.07 9.72 -10.06
CA SER A 62 -0.64 10.08 -11.41
C SER A 62 0.69 10.81 -11.33
N VAL A 63 1.69 10.30 -12.03
CA VAL A 63 3.04 10.89 -12.09
C VAL A 63 3.39 11.06 -13.56
N THR A 64 3.68 12.28 -13.99
CA THR A 64 4.03 12.59 -15.39
C THR A 64 5.52 12.37 -15.70
N GLY A 65 6.36 12.44 -14.66
CA GLY A 65 7.78 12.10 -14.72
C GLY A 65 8.05 10.73 -14.11
N ASP A 66 9.10 10.65 -13.30
CA ASP A 66 9.54 9.40 -12.70
C ASP A 66 8.95 9.19 -11.29
N ALA A 67 8.48 7.97 -11.04
CA ALA A 67 8.13 7.50 -9.69
C ALA A 67 9.21 6.52 -9.20
N ARG A 68 9.77 6.78 -8.01
CA ARG A 68 10.75 5.90 -7.36
C ARG A 68 10.29 5.55 -5.96
N ILE A 69 10.19 4.26 -5.67
CA ILE A 69 9.91 3.74 -4.32
C ILE A 69 11.15 2.97 -3.85
N THR A 70 11.68 3.35 -2.69
CA THR A 70 12.80 2.65 -2.05
C THR A 70 12.35 2.23 -0.65
N THR A 71 12.46 0.94 -0.35
CA THR A 71 12.04 0.38 0.94
C THR A 71 13.26 -0.26 1.60
N GLY A 72 13.54 0.11 2.86
CA GLY A 72 14.73 -0.39 3.58
C GLY A 72 14.57 -1.79 4.17
N ASN A 73 13.33 -2.25 4.38
CA ASN A 73 13.02 -3.58 4.89
C ASN A 73 12.01 -4.27 3.95
N ASN A 74 10.78 -4.53 4.40
CA ASN A 74 9.78 -5.28 3.63
C ASN A 74 8.78 -4.35 2.92
N PHE A 75 8.46 -4.67 1.66
CA PHE A 75 7.35 -4.07 0.92
C PHE A 75 6.25 -5.12 0.74
N ASN A 76 5.18 -5.02 1.53
CA ASN A 76 4.03 -5.92 1.45
C ASN A 76 2.90 -5.26 0.66
N ASN A 77 2.44 -5.91 -0.40
CA ASN A 77 1.32 -5.45 -1.21
C ASN A 77 0.20 -6.50 -1.18
N HIS A 78 -0.88 -6.20 -0.46
CA HIS A 78 -2.03 -7.10 -0.33
C HIS A 78 -3.18 -6.62 -1.20
N ILE A 79 -3.65 -7.47 -2.09
CA ILE A 79 -4.66 -7.14 -3.10
C ILE A 79 -5.73 -8.22 -3.04
N VAL A 80 -6.96 -7.83 -2.69
CA VAL A 80 -8.12 -8.74 -2.60
C VAL A 80 -8.69 -9.04 -3.99
N GLY A 81 -8.67 -8.04 -4.87
CA GLY A 81 -9.09 -8.18 -6.27
C GLY A 81 -7.93 -8.62 -7.17
N TYR A 82 -7.84 -8.00 -8.34
CA TYR A 82 -6.77 -8.26 -9.31
C TYR A 82 -5.75 -7.12 -9.34
N GLN A 83 -4.51 -7.45 -9.74
CA GLN A 83 -3.48 -6.48 -10.07
C GLN A 83 -3.17 -6.56 -11.57
N THR A 84 -3.19 -5.43 -12.25
CA THR A 84 -2.73 -5.32 -13.65
C THR A 84 -1.50 -4.42 -13.71
N ILE A 85 -0.44 -4.89 -14.35
CA ILE A 85 0.79 -4.14 -14.60
C ILE A 85 1.00 -4.07 -16.12
N THR A 86 0.94 -2.87 -16.68
CA THR A 86 1.21 -2.63 -18.10
C THR A 86 2.52 -1.86 -18.23
N ILE A 87 3.47 -2.43 -18.96
CA ILE A 87 4.78 -1.83 -19.22
C ILE A 87 5.00 -1.83 -20.72
N ASN A 88 5.08 -0.64 -21.32
CA ASN A 88 5.13 -0.48 -22.78
C ASN A 88 6.47 -0.86 -23.40
N LYS A 89 7.51 -1.03 -22.57
CA LYS A 89 8.87 -1.41 -22.99
C LYS A 89 9.34 -2.61 -22.18
N ALA A 90 10.57 -2.60 -21.69
CA ALA A 90 11.12 -3.72 -20.93
C ALA A 90 10.63 -3.73 -19.47
N TYR A 91 10.23 -4.92 -18.99
CA TYR A 91 10.05 -5.20 -17.57
C TYR A 91 11.23 -6.04 -17.07
N LYS A 92 11.88 -5.59 -15.98
CA LYS A 92 12.96 -6.32 -15.34
C LYS A 92 12.53 -6.68 -13.92
N HIS A 93 12.40 -7.98 -13.66
CA HIS A 93 12.28 -8.53 -12.32
C HIS A 93 13.55 -9.31 -12.00
N ALA A 94 14.25 -8.94 -10.93
CA ALA A 94 15.52 -9.54 -10.56
C ALA A 94 15.57 -9.78 -9.06
N ALA A 95 15.94 -10.99 -8.69
CA ALA A 95 16.22 -11.38 -7.32
C ALA A 95 17.55 -12.12 -7.27
N LYS A 96 18.25 -12.04 -6.14
CA LYS A 96 19.54 -12.73 -5.96
C LYS A 96 19.38 -14.21 -5.62
N THR A 97 18.23 -14.61 -5.09
CA THR A 97 18.02 -15.91 -4.45
C THR A 97 16.96 -16.77 -5.15
N ASP A 98 15.75 -16.25 -5.32
CA ASP A 98 14.67 -16.97 -6.00
C ASP A 98 13.69 -15.97 -6.65
N ILE A 99 13.15 -16.35 -7.80
CA ILE A 99 11.93 -15.78 -8.38
C ILE A 99 10.93 -16.92 -8.54
N SER A 100 9.73 -16.77 -7.99
CA SER A 100 8.67 -17.77 -8.14
C SER A 100 7.32 -17.18 -8.52
N LEU A 101 6.60 -17.91 -9.38
CA LEU A 101 5.23 -17.65 -9.80
C LEU A 101 4.42 -18.90 -9.50
N GLN A 102 3.31 -18.76 -8.77
CA GLN A 102 2.53 -19.90 -8.29
C GLN A 102 1.04 -19.71 -8.57
N ALA A 103 0.39 -20.80 -9.00
CA ALA A 103 -1.05 -20.90 -9.16
C ALA A 103 -1.50 -22.26 -8.60
N GLY A 104 -1.99 -22.27 -7.36
CA GLY A 104 -2.29 -23.50 -6.63
C GLY A 104 -1.06 -24.43 -6.54
N ALA A 105 -1.19 -25.65 -7.04
CA ALA A 105 -0.10 -26.63 -7.08
C ALA A 105 0.91 -26.40 -8.22
N SER A 106 0.58 -25.57 -9.21
CA SER A 106 1.48 -25.26 -10.32
C SER A 106 2.45 -24.15 -9.93
N LYS A 107 3.74 -24.31 -10.27
CA LYS A 107 4.80 -23.36 -9.92
C LYS A 107 5.83 -23.23 -11.03
N ILE A 108 6.28 -22.01 -11.28
CA ILE A 108 7.52 -21.68 -11.99
C ILE A 108 8.47 -21.12 -10.92
N SER A 109 9.66 -21.70 -10.75
CA SER A 109 10.69 -21.20 -9.83
C SER A 109 12.00 -21.05 -10.58
N MET A 110 12.76 -20.02 -10.26
CA MET A 110 14.10 -19.79 -10.78
C MET A 110 15.02 -19.44 -9.61
N THR A 111 16.07 -20.22 -9.43
CA THR A 111 17.21 -19.87 -8.56
C THR A 111 18.42 -19.54 -9.44
N PRO A 112 19.58 -19.12 -8.88
CA PRO A 112 20.75 -18.78 -9.70
C PRO A 112 21.21 -19.88 -10.67
N ASP A 113 21.03 -21.14 -10.30
CA ASP A 113 21.60 -22.28 -11.02
C ASP A 113 20.55 -23.15 -11.76
N GLN A 114 19.25 -22.90 -11.55
CA GLN A 114 18.19 -23.75 -12.11
C GLN A 114 16.87 -23.01 -12.33
N ILE A 115 16.11 -23.54 -13.30
CA ILE A 115 14.69 -23.22 -13.51
C ILE A 115 13.90 -24.51 -13.31
N THR A 116 12.85 -24.45 -12.50
CA THR A 116 11.96 -25.58 -12.18
C THR A 116 10.52 -25.26 -12.57
N LEU A 117 9.88 -26.18 -13.28
CA LEU A 117 8.47 -26.12 -13.67
C LEU A 117 7.73 -27.28 -13.02
N ILE A 118 6.69 -26.98 -12.23
CA ILE A 118 5.85 -27.98 -11.55
C ILE A 118 4.42 -27.77 -12.03
N ALA A 119 3.81 -28.82 -12.60
CA ALA A 119 2.40 -28.88 -12.96
C ALA A 119 2.00 -30.33 -13.25
N ALA A 120 0.70 -30.65 -13.22
CA ALA A 120 0.18 -31.96 -13.63
C ALA A 120 0.46 -32.26 -15.11
N LYS A 121 0.51 -31.22 -15.95
CA LYS A 121 0.83 -31.30 -17.38
C LYS A 121 1.55 -30.01 -17.79
N ILE A 122 2.67 -30.15 -18.49
CA ILE A 122 3.40 -29.03 -19.11
C ILE A 122 3.35 -29.25 -20.62
N ASN A 123 2.77 -28.30 -21.35
CA ASN A 123 2.82 -28.30 -22.81
C ASN A 123 3.95 -27.36 -23.23
N VAL A 124 4.93 -27.90 -23.96
CA VAL A 124 5.95 -27.11 -24.65
C VAL A 124 5.65 -27.24 -26.12
N THR A 125 5.18 -26.15 -26.74
CA THR A 125 4.78 -26.09 -28.16
C THR A 125 5.64 -25.08 -28.89
#